data_AF-A0A9E6AGD1-F1
#
_entry.id   AF-A0A9E6AGD1-F1
#
_cell.length_a   1.000
_cell.length_b   1.000
_cell.length_c   1.000
_cell.angle_alpha   90.00
_cell.angle_beta   90.00
_cell.angle_gamma   90.00
#
_symmetry.space_group_name_H-M   'P 1'
#
loop_
_entity.id
_entity.type
_entity.pdbx_description
1 polymer ?
#
loop_
_entity_poly.entity_id
_entity_poly.type
_entity_poly.pdbx_seq_one_letter_code
_entity_poly.pdbx_strand_id
1 'polypeptide(L)'
;MTESSRITRDSLHAGERARLAKIEHTFRVHAAALHGDNLSPIMVDTLVNSLVGDPRVFHHLVTGSVEEINPDDTKVMRGFTRDVIQSDDMALRNLEFSSAARRAELEAEFFASLKPGEALSLQRRGDDVLSRAK
;
A
#
# COMPACT_ATOMS: atom_id res chain seq x y z
N MET A 1 16.83 24.42 19.57
CA MET A 1 16.23 23.51 18.58
C MET A 1 17.18 22.34 18.44
N THR A 2 16.89 21.22 19.10
CA THR A 2 17.72 20.01 19.01
C THR A 2 17.42 19.36 17.67
N GLU A 3 18.40 19.36 16.77
CA GLU A 3 18.36 18.53 15.57
C GLU A 3 18.19 17.07 16.01
N SER A 4 16.97 16.55 15.87
CA SER A 4 16.72 15.12 16.01
C SER A 4 17.49 14.46 14.87
N SER A 5 18.66 13.89 15.19
CA SER A 5 19.45 13.10 14.26
C SER A 5 18.54 12.00 13.72
N ARG A 6 18.02 12.19 12.51
CA ARG A 6 17.25 11.16 11.82
C ARG A 6 18.23 10.03 11.52
N ILE A 7 18.12 8.94 12.27
CA ILE A 7 18.84 7.71 11.95
C ILE A 7 18.46 7.33 10.51
N THR A 8 19.46 7.29 9.63
CA THR A 8 19.29 6.81 8.27
C THR A 8 19.50 5.31 8.25
N ARG A 9 18.92 4.58 7.29
CA ARG A 9 19.12 3.12 7.16
C ARG A 9 20.59 2.71 7.19
N ASP A 10 21.46 3.57 6.68
CA ASP A 10 22.91 3.32 6.58
C ASP A 10 23.64 3.39 7.93
N SER A 11 23.03 4.03 8.94
CA SER A 11 23.60 4.13 10.30
C SER A 11 23.27 2.94 11.22
N LEU A 12 22.52 1.95 10.74
CA LEU A 12 22.09 0.80 11.55
C LEU A 12 23.18 -0.27 11.71
N HIS A 13 23.37 -0.72 12.95
CA HIS A 13 24.22 -1.86 13.27
C HIS A 13 23.67 -3.17 12.68
N ALA A 14 24.50 -4.21 12.57
CA ALA A 14 24.12 -5.46 11.90
C ALA A 14 22.86 -6.12 12.50
N GLY A 15 22.72 -6.11 13.83
CA GLY A 15 21.52 -6.64 14.51
C GLY A 15 20.26 -5.80 14.26
N GLU A 16 20.40 -4.49 14.16
CA GLU A 16 19.29 -3.57 13.87
C GLU A 16 18.83 -3.71 12.42
N ARG A 17 19.77 -3.87 11.48
CA ARG A 17 19.46 -4.17 10.08
C ARG A 17 18.67 -5.47 9.92
N ALA A 18 19.04 -6.52 10.66
CA ALA A 18 18.30 -7.78 10.63
C ALA A 18 16.87 -7.63 11.18
N ARG A 19 16.70 -6.87 12.27
CA ARG A 19 15.37 -6.55 12.82
C ARG A 19 14.53 -5.72 11.85
N LEU A 20 15.11 -4.70 11.23
CA LEU A 20 14.44 -3.87 10.23
C LEU A 20 13.99 -4.72 9.04
N ALA A 21 14.87 -5.53 8.46
CA ALA A 21 14.53 -6.40 7.33
C ALA A 21 13.36 -7.35 7.65
N LYS A 22 13.29 -7.85 8.90
CA LYS A 22 12.16 -8.66 9.36
C LYS A 22 10.87 -7.86 9.41
N ILE A 23 10.88 -6.65 9.98
CA ILE A 23 9.72 -5.75 10.01
C ILE A 23 9.25 -5.43 8.59
N GLU A 24 10.17 -5.05 7.69
CA GLU A 24 9.87 -4.70 6.30
C GLU A 24 9.23 -5.88 5.55
N HIS A 25 9.76 -7.09 5.74
CA HIS A 25 9.20 -8.29 5.15
C HIS A 25 7.79 -8.57 5.67
N THR A 26 7.61 -8.59 6.99
CA THR A 26 6.31 -8.87 7.61
C THR A 26 5.28 -7.80 7.27
N PHE A 27 5.67 -6.53 7.19
CA PHE A 27 4.82 -5.43 6.74
C PHE A 27 4.31 -5.66 5.31
N ARG A 28 5.20 -6.01 4.37
CA ARG A 28 4.82 -6.31 2.98
C ARG A 28 3.81 -7.46 2.89
N VAL A 29 4.04 -8.54 3.64
CA VAL A 29 3.12 -9.68 3.72
C VAL A 29 1.74 -9.24 4.20
N HIS A 30 1.67 -8.44 5.25
CA HIS A 30 0.38 -7.97 5.78
C HIS A 30 -0.29 -6.91 4.91
N ALA A 31 0.47 -6.05 4.23
CA ALA A 31 -0.07 -5.08 3.28
C ALA A 31 -0.77 -5.81 2.12
N ALA A 32 -0.12 -6.85 1.57
CA ALA A 32 -0.73 -7.72 0.56
C ALA A 32 -1.95 -8.48 1.11
N ALA A 33 -1.88 -8.98 2.35
CA ALA A 33 -3.01 -9.69 2.97
C ALA A 33 -4.20 -8.77 3.35
N LEU A 34 -4.01 -7.46 3.44
CA LEU A 34 -5.07 -6.49 3.75
C LEU A 34 -5.69 -5.90 2.48
N HIS A 35 -4.87 -5.56 1.49
CA HIS A 35 -5.32 -4.78 0.33
C HIS A 35 -5.13 -5.50 -1.01
N GLY A 36 -4.43 -6.63 -1.04
CA GLY A 36 -4.13 -7.38 -2.26
C GLY A 36 -3.49 -6.48 -3.31
N ASP A 37 -4.02 -6.54 -4.53
CA ASP A 37 -3.56 -5.72 -5.67
C ASP A 37 -4.12 -4.29 -5.67
N ASN A 38 -4.95 -3.91 -4.69
CA ASN A 38 -5.54 -2.57 -4.63
C ASN A 38 -4.56 -1.52 -4.10
N LEU A 39 -3.51 -1.93 -3.38
CA LEU A 39 -2.42 -1.05 -2.98
C LEU A 39 -1.27 -1.26 -3.95
N SER A 40 -0.91 -0.22 -4.70
CA SER A 40 0.13 -0.35 -5.72
C SER A 40 1.48 -0.75 -5.11
N PRO A 41 2.29 -1.59 -5.80
CA PRO A 41 3.60 -2.02 -5.28
C PRO A 41 4.54 -0.86 -4.96
N ILE A 42 4.51 0.21 -5.75
CA ILE A 42 5.31 1.42 -5.53
C ILE A 42 4.91 2.10 -4.21
N MET A 43 3.61 2.12 -3.89
CA MET A 43 3.14 2.67 -2.61
C MET A 43 3.62 1.81 -1.44
N VAL A 44 3.57 0.48 -1.57
CA VAL A 44 4.11 -0.43 -0.55
C VAL A 44 5.60 -0.17 -0.30
N ASP A 45 6.40 -0.01 -1.36
CA ASP A 45 7.83 0.30 -1.21
C ASP A 45 8.07 1.67 -0.58
N THR A 46 7.25 2.66 -0.89
CA THR A 46 7.32 4.00 -0.29
C THR A 46 7.05 3.94 1.22
N LEU A 47 5.99 3.24 1.62
CA LEU A 47 5.65 3.03 3.04
C LEU A 47 6.74 2.23 3.76
N VAL A 48 7.28 1.19 3.14
CA VAL A 48 8.40 0.41 3.70
C VAL A 48 9.62 1.31 3.95
N ASN A 49 9.91 2.25 3.04
CA ASN A 49 11.00 3.20 3.20
C ASN A 49 10.78 4.22 4.31
N SER A 50 9.52 4.56 4.62
CA SER A 50 9.19 5.48 5.71
C SER A 50 9.13 4.81 7.09
N LEU A 51 9.09 3.47 7.18
CA LEU A 51 8.98 2.73 8.45
C LEU A 51 10.08 3.08 9.46
N VAL A 52 11.30 3.38 9.01
CA VAL A 52 12.41 3.76 9.90
C VAL A 52 12.11 5.05 10.68
N GLY A 53 11.25 5.91 10.13
CA GLY A 53 10.77 7.11 10.80
C GLY A 53 9.63 6.88 11.80
N ASP A 54 9.03 5.69 11.85
CA ASP A 54 7.97 5.36 12.81
C ASP A 54 8.58 5.16 14.22
N PRO A 55 8.10 5.88 15.26
CA PRO A 55 8.64 5.75 16.61
C PRO A 55 8.61 4.33 17.18
N ARG A 56 7.59 3.54 16.84
CA ARG A 56 7.42 2.16 17.32
C ARG A 56 8.47 1.23 16.71
N VAL A 57 8.70 1.40 15.41
CA VAL A 57 9.76 0.68 14.68
C VAL A 57 11.11 1.09 15.26
N PHE A 58 11.37 2.39 15.41
CA PHE A 58 12.60 2.90 15.99
C PHE A 58 12.88 2.31 17.38
N HIS A 59 11.87 2.32 18.27
CA HIS A 59 12.00 1.77 19.61
C HIS A 59 12.37 0.27 19.57
N HIS A 60 11.72 -0.51 18.71
CA HIS A 60 12.08 -1.93 18.51
C HIS A 60 13.49 -2.12 17.94
N LEU A 61 13.92 -1.28 17.00
CA LEU A 61 15.26 -1.37 16.41
C LEU A 61 16.34 -1.18 17.49
N VAL A 62 16.21 -0.14 18.31
CA VAL A 62 17.22 0.23 19.32
C VAL A 62 17.18 -0.69 20.53
N THR A 63 15.99 -1.00 21.06
CA THR A 63 15.85 -1.74 22.33
C THR A 63 15.65 -3.24 22.15
N GLY A 64 15.18 -3.68 20.99
CA GLY A 64 14.70 -5.05 20.78
C GLY A 64 13.36 -5.35 21.47
N SER A 65 12.72 -4.37 22.12
CA SER A 65 11.42 -4.55 22.78
C SER A 65 10.32 -4.90 21.77
N VAL A 66 9.44 -5.82 22.16
CA VAL A 66 8.31 -6.29 21.34
C VAL A 66 6.95 -5.78 21.84
N GLU A 67 6.94 -4.84 22.78
CA GLU A 67 5.71 -4.35 23.42
C GLU A 67 4.83 -3.54 22.46
N GLU A 68 5.44 -2.69 21.63
CA GLU A 68 4.70 -1.80 20.71
C GLU A 68 4.57 -2.39 19.29
N ILE A 69 5.58 -3.15 18.87
CA ILE A 69 5.61 -3.86 17.60
C ILE A 69 6.28 -5.21 17.80
N ASN A 70 5.63 -6.27 17.32
CA ASN A 70 6.18 -7.61 17.38
C ASN A 70 6.10 -8.24 15.97
N PRO A 71 7.21 -8.31 15.21
CA PRO A 71 7.21 -8.86 13.86
C PRO A 71 6.87 -10.35 13.78
N ASP A 72 6.82 -11.06 14.91
CA ASP A 72 6.38 -12.47 14.99
C ASP A 72 4.89 -12.62 15.32
N ASP A 73 4.22 -11.56 15.79
CA ASP A 73 2.79 -11.58 16.07
C ASP A 73 2.00 -11.01 14.88
N THR A 74 1.31 -11.92 14.19
CA THR A 74 0.46 -11.61 13.02
C THR A 74 -0.62 -10.57 13.35
N LYS A 75 -1.23 -10.61 14.53
CA LYS A 75 -2.32 -9.70 14.89
C LYS A 75 -1.77 -8.29 15.13
N VAL A 76 -0.65 -8.19 15.86
CA VAL A 76 0.03 -6.92 16.12
C VAL A 76 0.51 -6.31 14.80
N MET A 77 1.18 -7.07 13.96
CA MET A 77 1.69 -6.57 12.67
C MET A 77 0.59 -6.20 11.69
N ARG A 78 -0.54 -6.93 11.68
CA ARG A 78 -1.68 -6.55 10.85
C ARG A 78 -2.33 -5.25 11.31
N GLY A 79 -2.39 -5.02 12.63
CA GLY A 79 -2.85 -3.75 13.21
C GLY A 79 -1.91 -2.61 12.83
N PHE A 80 -0.62 -2.77 13.13
CA PHE A 80 0.43 -1.81 12.77
C PHE A 80 0.40 -1.45 11.28
N THR A 81 0.34 -2.46 10.39
CA THR A 81 0.31 -2.24 8.93
C THR A 81 -0.90 -1.42 8.52
N ARG A 82 -2.07 -1.71 9.09
CA ARG A 82 -3.28 -0.95 8.83
C ARG A 82 -3.13 0.50 9.29
N ASP A 83 -2.62 0.72 10.50
CA ASP A 83 -2.45 2.06 11.07
C ASP A 83 -1.53 2.91 10.19
N VAL A 84 -0.39 2.35 9.76
CA VAL A 84 0.56 3.04 8.86
C VAL A 84 -0.12 3.44 7.56
N ILE A 85 -0.83 2.51 6.90
CA ILE A 85 -1.53 2.78 5.63
C ILE A 85 -2.63 3.84 5.83
N GLN A 86 -3.39 3.76 6.93
CA GLN A 86 -4.48 4.69 7.23
C GLN A 86 -4.00 6.08 7.63
N SER A 87 -2.77 6.19 8.12
CA SER A 87 -2.15 7.47 8.46
C SER A 87 -1.50 8.18 7.27
N ASP A 88 -1.37 7.51 6.12
CA ASP A 88 -0.74 8.05 4.93
C ASP A 88 -1.78 8.46 3.88
N ASP A 89 -1.90 9.79 3.67
CA ASP A 89 -2.86 10.38 2.73
C ASP A 89 -2.68 9.85 1.30
N MET A 90 -1.45 9.53 0.89
CA MET A 90 -1.18 9.06 -0.46
C MET A 90 -1.55 7.60 -0.64
N ALA A 91 -1.34 6.78 0.39
CA ALA A 91 -1.81 5.40 0.41
C ALA A 91 -3.34 5.33 0.37
N LEU A 92 -4.03 6.19 1.13
CA LEU A 92 -5.50 6.27 1.10
C LEU A 92 -6.03 6.65 -0.29
N ARG A 93 -5.45 7.68 -0.92
CA ARG A 93 -5.81 8.06 -2.30
C ARG A 93 -5.53 6.93 -3.29
N ASN A 94 -4.41 6.22 -3.15
CA ASN A 94 -4.10 5.09 -4.02
C ASN A 94 -5.16 3.97 -3.93
N LEU A 95 -5.61 3.67 -2.71
CA LEU A 95 -6.69 2.72 -2.47
C LEU A 95 -8.02 3.20 -3.06
N GLU A 96 -8.32 4.49 -2.94
CA GLU A 96 -9.53 5.10 -3.51
C GLU A 96 -9.55 4.99 -5.03
N PHE A 97 -8.45 5.32 -5.71
CA PHE A 97 -8.32 5.16 -7.16
C PHE A 97 -8.41 3.70 -7.60
N SER A 98 -7.96 2.78 -6.77
CA SER A 98 -8.04 1.35 -7.04
C SER A 98 -9.40 0.75 -6.73
N SER A 99 -10.31 1.50 -6.09
CA SER A 99 -11.64 1.02 -5.73
C SER A 99 -12.49 0.75 -6.97
N ALA A 100 -13.23 -0.37 -6.94
CA ALA A 100 -14.15 -0.73 -8.02
C ALA A 100 -15.24 0.34 -8.24
N ALA A 101 -15.64 1.05 -7.19
CA ALA A 101 -16.58 2.17 -7.27
C ALA A 101 -16.03 3.33 -8.10
N ARG A 102 -14.77 3.74 -7.86
CA ARG A 102 -14.15 4.80 -8.66
C ARG A 102 -13.90 4.37 -10.11
N ARG A 103 -13.58 3.10 -10.35
CA ARG A 103 -13.50 2.56 -11.71
C ARG A 103 -14.85 2.62 -12.43
N ALA A 104 -15.94 2.25 -11.76
CA ALA A 104 -17.29 2.33 -12.32
C ALA A 104 -17.71 3.78 -12.60
N GLU A 105 -17.34 4.73 -11.73
CA GLU A 105 -17.56 6.17 -11.97
C GLU A 105 -16.76 6.67 -13.19
N LEU A 106 -15.48 6.31 -13.30
CA LEU A 106 -14.65 6.68 -14.45
C LEU A 106 -15.16 6.07 -15.75
N GLU A 107 -15.63 4.82 -15.74
CA GLU A 107 -16.31 4.22 -16.89
C GLU A 107 -17.58 4.99 -17.24
N ALA A 108 -18.41 5.34 -16.25
CA ALA A 108 -19.62 6.12 -16.47
C ALA A 108 -19.33 7.52 -17.03
N GLU A 109 -18.33 8.22 -16.48
CA GLU A 109 -17.83 9.51 -16.99
C GLU A 109 -17.34 9.37 -18.44
N PHE A 110 -16.59 8.31 -18.75
CA PHE A 110 -16.13 8.02 -20.11
C PHE A 110 -17.29 7.79 -21.07
N PHE A 111 -18.24 6.91 -20.74
CA PHE A 111 -19.41 6.66 -21.58
C PHE A 111 -20.29 7.90 -21.78
N ALA A 112 -20.42 8.75 -20.75
CA ALA A 112 -21.15 10.01 -20.84
C ALA A 112 -20.44 11.04 -21.73
N SER A 113 -19.11 10.98 -21.85
CA SER A 113 -18.32 11.89 -22.70
C SER A 113 -18.35 11.55 -24.19
N LEU A 114 -18.77 10.32 -24.55
CA LEU A 114 -18.81 9.86 -25.93
C LEU A 114 -19.98 10.47 -26.70
N LYS A 115 -19.78 10.79 -27.98
CA LYS A 115 -20.89 11.13 -28.86
C LYS A 115 -21.79 9.90 -29.06
N PRO A 116 -23.10 10.06 -29.29
CA PRO A 116 -24.03 8.94 -29.40
C PRO A 116 -23.62 7.85 -30.42
N GLY A 117 -22.99 8.23 -31.54
CA GLY A 117 -22.49 7.29 -32.53
C GLY A 117 -21.23 6.51 -32.10
N GLU A 118 -20.38 7.10 -31.27
CA GLU A 118 -19.16 6.47 -30.76
C GLU A 118 -19.50 5.46 -29.65
N ALA A 119 -20.41 5.81 -28.75
CA ALA A 119 -20.93 4.90 -27.71
C ALA A 119 -21.57 3.63 -28.32
N LEU A 120 -22.41 3.79 -29.35
CA LEU A 120 -23.04 2.67 -30.08
C LEU A 120 -22.01 1.79 -30.80
N SER A 121 -20.94 2.38 -31.35
CA SER A 121 -19.88 1.64 -32.05
C SER A 121 -19.01 0.81 -31.09
N LEU A 122 -18.75 1.34 -29.89
CA LEU A 122 -18.00 0.68 -28.82
C LEU A 122 -18.78 -0.49 -28.23
N GLN A 123 -20.08 -0.29 -27.99
CA GLN A 123 -20.96 -1.33 -27.46
C GLN A 123 -21.07 -2.52 -28.43
N ARG A 124 -21.22 -2.25 -29.73
CA ARG A 124 -21.22 -3.30 -30.77
C ARG A 124 -19.89 -4.03 -30.88
N ARG A 125 -18.75 -3.34 -30.76
CA ARG A 125 -17.43 -4.00 -30.74
C ARG A 125 -17.23 -4.88 -29.51
N GLY A 126 -17.74 -4.48 -28.35
CA GLY A 126 -17.69 -5.32 -27.14
C GLY A 126 -18.45 -6.64 -27.32
N ASP A 127 -19.64 -6.59 -27.90
CA ASP A 127 -20.46 -7.78 -28.18
C ASP A 127 -19.85 -8.68 -29.27
N ASP A 128 -19.21 -8.09 -30.29
CA ASP A 128 -18.50 -8.84 -31.34
C ASP A 128 -17.25 -9.56 -30.81
N VAL A 129 -16.55 -8.99 -29.83
CA VAL A 129 -15.37 -9.63 -29.22
C VAL A 129 -15.78 -10.78 -28.30
N LEU A 130 -16.87 -10.62 -27.54
CA LEU A 130 -17.39 -11.66 -26.64
C LEU A 130 -18.09 -12.81 -27.39
N SER A 131 -18.69 -12.55 -28.56
CA SER A 131 -19.30 -13.59 -29.40
C SER A 131 -18.27 -14.43 -30.17
N ARG A 132 -17.08 -13.89 -30.44
CA ARG A 132 -15.96 -14.61 -31.09
C ARG A 132 -15.08 -15.42 -30.14
N ALA A 133 -15.26 -15.28 -28.83
CA ALA A 133 -14.51 -16.01 -27.80
C ALA A 133 -15.20 -17.32 -27.35
N LYS A 134 -16.25 -17.76 -28.06
CA LYS A 134 -16.91 -19.07 -27.91
C LYS A 134 -16.57 -19.98 -29.07
#